data_AF-A0A9D4B593-F1
#
_entry.id   AF-A0A9D4B593-F1
#
_cell.length_a   1.000
_cell.length_b   1.000
_cell.length_c   1.000
_cell.angle_alpha   90.00
_cell.angle_beta   90.00
_cell.angle_gamma   90.00
#
_symmetry.space_group_name_H-M   'P 1'
#
loop_
_entity.id
_entity.type
_entity.pdbx_description
1 polymer ?
#
loop_
_entity_poly.entity_id
_entity_poly.type
_entity_poly.pdbx_seq_one_letter_code
_entity_poly.pdbx_strand_id
1 'polypeptide(L)'
;MLGNRTLSGRHIDVCAKTQELGNFTVPTQLWGLFCNSSKQLNATCDEYFAHNNVTSIQGIPGLASGIITENLWSSYLQKGEIIEKPSAHSVDVLGAMSQEYVLADITTSFTLLVGIFFPSVTGIMAGSNRSGDLKDAQKSIPIGTILAILTTSFVYLSNVVLFGACIEGVVLRDKFGDAVHRNLVVGTLSWPSPWVIVIGSFFSTCGAGLQSLTGAPRLLQAIAKDNIIPFLRVFGHSKANGEPTWALLLTAGIAELGILIASLDLVAPILSM
;
A
#
# COMPACT_ATOMS: atom_id res chain seq x y z
N MET A 1 12.98 12.23 12.69
CA MET A 1 12.44 13.46 12.07
C MET A 1 13.43 14.60 12.23
N LEU A 2 13.40 15.57 11.32
CA LEU A 2 14.16 16.82 11.39
C LEU A 2 13.17 17.99 11.51
N GLY A 3 13.00 18.53 12.71
CA GLY A 3 11.90 19.43 13.02
C GLY A 3 10.55 18.75 12.75
N ASN A 4 9.77 19.29 11.82
CA ASN A 4 8.48 18.73 11.38
C ASN A 4 8.58 17.75 10.19
N ARG A 5 9.74 17.61 9.56
CA ARG A 5 9.94 16.79 8.33
C ARG A 5 10.32 15.36 8.64
N THR A 6 9.72 14.43 7.90
CA THR A 6 10.02 13.00 8.00
C THR A 6 11.27 12.65 7.19
N LEU A 7 12.21 11.95 7.83
CA LEU A 7 13.44 11.46 7.20
C LEU A 7 13.29 9.97 6.86
N SER A 8 13.91 9.56 5.77
CA SER A 8 14.04 8.15 5.38
C SER A 8 14.98 7.41 6.33
N GLY A 9 14.55 6.27 6.86
CA GLY A 9 15.36 5.42 7.74
C GLY A 9 16.38 4.53 7.01
N ARG A 10 16.50 4.61 5.68
CA ARG A 10 17.31 3.66 4.89
C ARG A 10 18.81 3.74 5.15
N HIS A 11 19.35 4.95 5.27
CA HIS A 11 20.80 5.22 5.37
C HIS A 11 21.17 5.86 6.71
N ILE A 12 20.34 5.68 7.73
CA ILE A 12 20.53 6.31 9.05
C ILE A 12 20.58 5.22 10.10
N ASP A 13 21.78 4.96 10.63
CA ASP A 13 21.98 4.03 11.75
C ASP A 13 21.60 4.66 13.10
N VAL A 14 21.87 5.97 13.26
CA VAL A 14 21.65 6.71 14.51
C VAL A 14 20.87 7.98 14.21
N CYS A 15 19.72 8.14 14.87
CA CYS A 15 18.85 9.32 14.75
C CYS A 15 19.37 10.50 15.60
N ALA A 16 20.60 10.94 15.35
CA ALA A 16 21.24 12.08 15.99
C ALA A 16 22.19 12.77 15.00
N LYS A 17 22.49 14.06 15.22
CA LYS A 17 23.47 14.81 14.39
C LYS A 17 24.92 14.42 14.68
N THR A 18 25.19 14.07 15.93
CA THR A 18 26.52 13.69 16.44
C THR A 18 26.39 12.42 17.27
N GLN A 19 27.45 11.62 17.28
CA GLN A 19 27.57 10.41 18.09
C GLN A 19 28.85 10.50 18.92
N GLU A 20 28.75 10.12 20.19
CA GLU A 20 29.92 10.01 21.07
C GLU A 20 30.58 8.64 20.85
N LEU A 21 31.83 8.65 20.40
CA LEU A 21 32.67 7.46 20.23
C LEU A 21 33.85 7.59 21.20
N GLY A 22 33.68 7.05 22.42
CA GLY A 22 34.62 7.24 23.51
C GLY A 22 34.59 8.68 24.03
N ASN A 23 35.74 9.36 24.04
CA ASN A 23 35.86 10.77 24.48
C ASN A 23 35.70 11.78 23.34
N PHE A 24 35.39 11.34 22.11
CA PHE A 24 35.30 12.21 20.94
C PHE A 24 33.86 12.26 20.40
N THR A 25 33.38 13.47 20.11
CA THR A 25 32.13 13.70 19.38
C THR A 25 32.41 13.65 17.88
N VAL A 26 31.84 12.67 17.19
CA VAL A 26 31.99 12.50 15.74
C VAL A 26 30.64 12.78 15.07
N PRO A 27 30.60 13.49 13.93
CA PRO A 27 29.37 13.64 13.14
C PRO A 27 28.84 12.28 12.67
N THR A 28 27.53 12.12 12.65
CA THR A 28 26.88 10.89 12.17
C THR A 28 26.80 10.87 10.63
N GLN A 29 26.39 9.73 10.06
CA GLN A 29 26.08 9.64 8.62
C GLN A 29 25.03 10.68 8.20
N LEU A 30 24.04 10.96 9.06
CA LEU A 30 23.03 11.99 8.83
C LEU A 30 23.65 13.38 8.58
N TRP A 31 24.73 13.72 9.29
CA TRP A 31 25.46 14.97 9.06
C TRP A 31 26.03 15.05 7.64
N GLY A 32 26.60 13.94 7.14
CA GLY A 32 27.16 13.87 5.78
C GLY A 32 26.12 13.99 4.66
N LEU A 33 24.84 13.77 4.95
CA LEU A 33 23.74 13.89 3.97
C LEU A 33 23.27 15.34 3.80
N PHE A 34 23.44 16.18 4.82
CA PHE A 34 23.00 17.58 4.83
C PHE A 34 24.15 18.60 4.82
N CYS A 35 25.38 18.14 4.96
CA CYS A 35 26.59 18.97 4.98
C CYS A 35 27.63 18.43 3.99
N ASN A 36 28.42 19.32 3.39
CA ASN A 36 29.40 18.97 2.35
C ASN A 36 30.53 18.01 2.80
N SER A 37 30.74 17.84 4.11
CA SER A 37 31.80 16.96 4.64
C SER A 37 31.29 16.16 5.83
N SER A 38 31.46 14.83 5.77
CA SER A 38 31.06 13.89 6.82
C SER A 38 32.03 13.82 8.01
N LYS A 39 33.18 14.51 7.96
CA LYS A 39 34.23 14.42 9.00
C LYS A 39 34.44 15.69 9.81
N GLN A 40 33.92 16.83 9.36
CA GLN A 40 34.19 18.13 9.96
C GLN A 40 32.90 18.74 10.55
N LEU A 41 32.95 19.15 11.81
CA LEU A 41 31.85 19.85 12.49
C LEU A 41 31.64 21.29 11.97
N ASN A 42 32.67 21.89 11.36
CA ASN A 42 32.63 23.26 10.81
C ASN A 42 32.24 23.30 9.32
N ALA A 43 31.61 22.25 8.78
CA ALA A 43 31.17 22.22 7.39
C ALA A 43 29.98 23.16 7.15
N THR A 44 29.85 23.68 5.94
CA THR A 44 28.63 24.37 5.49
C THR A 44 27.51 23.34 5.36
N CYS A 45 26.42 23.55 6.10
CA CYS A 45 25.25 22.69 6.12
C CYS A 45 24.02 23.42 5.57
N ASP A 46 23.00 22.65 5.19
CA ASP A 46 21.68 23.20 4.85
C ASP A 46 21.10 24.02 6.01
N GLU A 47 20.48 25.17 5.69
CA GLU A 47 19.97 26.11 6.70
C GLU A 47 18.90 25.47 7.57
N TYR A 48 17.99 24.71 6.95
CA TYR A 48 16.93 24.00 7.68
C TYR A 48 17.51 22.95 8.65
N PHE A 49 18.59 22.25 8.26
CA PHE A 49 19.28 21.30 9.12
C PHE A 49 20.02 21.97 10.28
N ALA A 50 20.59 23.15 10.09
CA ALA A 50 21.27 23.89 11.15
C ALA A 50 20.30 24.36 12.25
N HIS A 51 19.14 24.91 11.85
CA HIS A 51 18.18 25.50 12.78
C HIS A 51 17.25 24.51 13.47
N ASN A 52 17.00 23.33 12.90
CA ASN A 52 16.07 22.35 13.44
C ASN A 52 16.77 21.19 14.15
N ASN A 53 16.22 20.76 15.28
CA ASN A 53 16.72 19.59 16.00
C ASN A 53 16.26 18.28 15.35
N VAL A 54 17.08 17.24 15.51
CA VAL A 54 16.74 15.88 15.10
C VAL A 54 16.07 15.18 16.27
N THR A 55 14.88 14.63 16.04
CA THR A 55 14.10 13.93 17.07
C THR A 55 13.66 12.56 16.58
N SER A 56 13.72 11.57 17.46
CA SER A 56 13.15 10.24 17.22
C SER A 56 11.77 10.16 17.87
N ILE A 57 10.78 9.69 17.12
CA ILE A 57 9.40 9.49 17.58
C ILE A 57 9.00 8.03 17.39
N GLN A 58 8.07 7.55 18.21
CA GLN A 58 7.55 6.19 18.06
C GLN A 58 6.58 6.13 16.87
N GLY A 59 6.83 5.21 15.93
CA GLY A 59 5.93 5.03 14.78
C GLY A 59 4.60 4.35 15.13
N ILE A 60 4.57 3.56 16.21
CA ILE A 60 3.37 2.89 16.73
C ILE A 60 3.27 3.21 18.22
N PRO A 61 2.65 4.34 18.60
CA PRO A 61 2.42 4.66 20.01
C PRO A 61 1.37 3.76 20.67
N GLY A 62 0.55 3.05 19.87
CA GLY A 62 -0.44 2.08 20.34
C GLY A 62 -1.79 2.71 20.71
N LEU A 63 -2.78 1.86 20.97
CA LEU A 63 -4.19 2.25 21.11
C LEU A 63 -4.47 3.20 22.29
N ALA A 64 -3.67 3.14 23.35
CA ALA A 64 -3.84 3.95 24.55
C ALA A 64 -3.32 5.40 24.40
N SER A 65 -2.64 5.72 23.29
CA SER A 65 -1.94 6.99 23.11
C SER A 65 -2.83 8.18 22.76
N GLY A 66 -4.06 7.94 22.27
CA GLY A 66 -4.96 9.01 21.80
C GLY A 66 -4.58 9.63 20.45
N ILE A 67 -3.65 9.02 19.70
CA ILE A 67 -3.16 9.50 18.39
C ILE A 67 -4.26 9.63 17.34
N ILE A 68 -5.41 8.96 17.53
CA ILE A 68 -6.58 9.05 16.65
C ILE A 68 -6.99 10.50 16.38
N THR A 69 -6.84 11.39 17.37
CA THR A 69 -7.20 12.81 17.25
C THR A 69 -6.37 13.56 16.19
N GLU A 70 -5.09 13.18 16.01
CA GLU A 70 -4.22 13.75 14.97
C GLU A 70 -4.51 13.16 13.57
N ASN A 71 -5.07 11.95 13.52
CA ASN A 71 -5.33 11.20 12.28
C ASN A 71 -6.76 11.36 11.72
N LEU A 72 -7.65 12.08 12.41
CA LEU A 72 -9.06 12.23 11.99
C LEU A 72 -9.25 13.04 10.70
N TRP A 73 -8.33 13.96 10.42
CA TRP A 73 -8.47 14.90 9.31
C TRP A 73 -7.73 14.45 8.05
N SER A 74 -8.24 14.85 6.90
CA SER A 74 -7.61 14.57 5.61
C SER A 74 -6.28 15.30 5.46
N SER A 75 -5.31 14.65 4.83
CA SER A 75 -4.06 15.29 4.41
C SER A 75 -3.78 14.89 2.96
N TYR A 76 -4.44 15.59 2.03
CA TYR A 76 -4.20 15.42 0.61
C TYR A 76 -2.94 16.19 0.22
N LEU A 77 -1.96 15.46 -0.32
CA LEU A 77 -0.67 16.00 -0.73
C LEU A 77 -0.52 15.91 -2.25
N GLN A 78 0.24 16.86 -2.81
CA GLN A 78 0.69 16.80 -4.20
C GLN A 78 1.96 15.95 -4.31
N LYS A 79 2.16 15.35 -5.48
CA LYS A 79 3.37 14.56 -5.77
C LYS A 79 4.63 15.40 -5.51
N GLY A 80 5.54 14.86 -4.70
CA GLY A 80 6.83 15.49 -4.36
C GLY A 80 6.81 16.37 -3.11
N GLU A 81 5.65 16.60 -2.48
CA GLU A 81 5.59 17.29 -1.18
C GLU A 81 6.16 16.41 -0.07
N ILE A 82 6.80 17.05 0.92
CA ILE A 82 7.42 16.36 2.06
C ILE A 82 6.33 15.95 3.06
N ILE A 83 6.43 14.75 3.60
CA ILE A 83 5.52 14.29 4.66
C ILE A 83 5.91 14.94 5.99
N GLU A 84 5.07 15.86 6.45
CA GLU A 84 5.29 16.62 7.69
C GLU A 84 4.29 16.25 8.79
N LYS A 85 4.74 16.38 10.05
CA LYS A 85 3.90 16.25 11.25
C LYS A 85 3.53 17.65 11.78
N PRO A 86 2.24 18.03 11.83
CA PRO A 86 1.82 19.38 12.20
C PRO A 86 2.08 19.73 13.68
N SER A 87 2.04 18.76 14.59
CA SER A 87 2.29 18.99 16.02
C SER A 87 3.78 19.06 16.39
N ALA A 88 4.69 18.86 15.43
CA ALA A 88 6.13 18.94 15.64
C ALA A 88 6.64 20.37 15.44
N HIS A 89 7.56 20.81 16.30
CA HIS A 89 8.17 22.13 16.22
C HIS A 89 9.15 22.22 15.04
N SER A 90 8.98 23.22 14.18
CA SER A 90 9.92 23.58 13.12
C SER A 90 10.16 25.09 13.07
N VAL A 91 11.38 25.48 12.72
CA VAL A 91 11.74 26.85 12.36
C VAL A 91 11.54 26.99 10.86
N ASP A 92 10.73 27.96 10.45
CA ASP A 92 10.38 28.21 9.05
C ASP A 92 11.56 28.88 8.32
N VAL A 93 12.41 28.04 7.76
CA VAL A 93 13.56 28.44 6.93
C VAL A 93 13.53 27.60 5.65
N LEU A 94 13.83 28.25 4.53
CA LEU A 94 13.86 27.57 3.24
C LEU A 94 15.11 26.68 3.17
N GLY A 95 14.92 25.36 3.30
CA GLY A 95 15.98 24.37 3.11
C GLY A 95 16.02 23.84 1.69
N ALA A 96 17.18 23.38 1.25
CA ALA A 96 17.31 22.66 -0.01
C ALA A 96 16.54 21.32 0.06
N MET A 97 15.90 20.92 -1.05
CA MET A 97 15.30 19.59 -1.15
C MET A 97 16.41 18.53 -1.18
N SER A 98 16.59 17.83 -0.05
CA SER A 98 17.47 16.66 0.05
C SER A 98 16.73 15.39 -0.38
N GLN A 99 17.48 14.42 -0.91
CA GLN A 99 16.96 13.10 -1.32
C GLN A 99 16.54 12.22 -0.13
N GLU A 100 16.85 12.63 1.10
CA GLU A 100 16.62 11.85 2.32
C GLU A 100 15.27 12.12 2.99
N TYR A 101 14.46 13.03 2.45
CA TYR A 101 13.09 13.26 2.91
C TYR A 101 12.13 12.22 2.33
N VAL A 102 11.12 11.84 3.13
CA VAL A 102 10.02 11.02 2.61
C VAL A 102 9.02 11.93 1.89
N LEU A 103 8.79 11.65 0.61
CA LEU A 103 7.95 12.45 -0.27
C LEU A 103 6.66 11.72 -0.63
N ALA A 104 5.61 12.48 -0.93
CA ALA A 104 4.39 11.94 -1.51
C ALA A 104 4.63 11.40 -2.93
N ASP A 105 4.33 10.11 -3.15
CA ASP A 105 4.57 9.39 -4.41
C ASP A 105 3.66 9.86 -5.56
N ILE A 106 2.40 10.14 -5.23
CA ILE A 106 1.35 10.59 -6.17
C ILE A 106 0.52 11.72 -5.57
N THR A 107 -0.06 12.55 -6.44
CA THR A 107 -1.07 13.53 -6.02
C THR A 107 -2.35 12.81 -5.63
N THR A 108 -2.84 13.07 -4.43
CA THR A 108 -3.98 12.35 -3.85
C THR A 108 -5.23 13.22 -3.82
N SER A 109 -6.38 12.61 -4.09
CA SER A 109 -7.71 13.22 -3.99
C SER A 109 -8.73 12.18 -3.52
N PHE A 110 -9.89 12.64 -3.02
CA PHE A 110 -10.93 11.72 -2.55
C PHE A 110 -11.39 10.73 -3.63
N THR A 111 -11.62 11.21 -4.86
CA THR A 111 -12.09 10.37 -5.97
C THR A 111 -11.07 9.33 -6.40
N LEU A 112 -9.78 9.69 -6.39
CA LEU A 112 -8.69 8.75 -6.69
C LEU A 112 -8.62 7.63 -5.65
N LEU A 113 -8.74 7.95 -4.36
CA LEU A 113 -8.72 6.95 -3.29
C LEU A 113 -9.92 6.00 -3.35
N VAL A 114 -11.11 6.48 -3.75
CA VAL A 114 -12.27 5.62 -3.99
C VAL A 114 -11.98 4.60 -5.09
N GLY A 115 -11.39 5.03 -6.21
CA GLY A 115 -11.02 4.15 -7.32
C GLY A 115 -9.94 3.12 -6.96
N ILE A 116 -9.01 3.46 -6.08
CA ILE A 116 -8.01 2.51 -5.58
C ILE A 116 -8.61 1.50 -4.59
N PHE A 117 -9.57 1.92 -3.76
CA PHE A 117 -10.20 1.05 -2.76
C PHE A 117 -11.24 0.10 -3.36
N PHE A 118 -11.97 0.51 -4.41
CA PHE A 118 -13.11 -0.21 -4.96
C PHE A 118 -12.84 -1.69 -5.32
N PRO A 119 -11.68 -2.08 -5.91
CA PRO A 119 -11.40 -3.49 -6.19
C PRO A 119 -11.49 -4.40 -4.96
N SER A 120 -11.29 -3.87 -3.74
CA SER A 120 -11.38 -4.64 -2.49
C SER A 120 -12.79 -5.17 -2.17
N VAL A 121 -13.84 -4.50 -2.64
CA VAL A 121 -15.24 -4.89 -2.40
C VAL A 121 -15.85 -5.64 -3.59
N THR A 122 -15.08 -5.83 -4.67
CA THR A 122 -15.50 -6.63 -5.82
C THR A 122 -15.48 -8.14 -5.51
N GLY A 123 -15.90 -8.97 -6.47
CA GLY A 123 -15.85 -10.43 -6.31
C GLY A 123 -17.07 -11.08 -5.65
N ILE A 124 -18.16 -10.34 -5.45
CA ILE A 124 -19.43 -10.88 -4.91
C ILE A 124 -20.00 -12.05 -5.73
N MET A 125 -19.67 -12.13 -7.02
CA MET A 125 -20.08 -13.20 -7.94
C MET A 125 -19.37 -14.54 -7.67
N ALA A 126 -18.32 -14.57 -6.85
CA ALA A 126 -17.63 -15.81 -6.50
C ALA A 126 -18.58 -16.83 -5.83
N GLY A 127 -19.60 -16.36 -5.09
CA GLY A 127 -20.60 -17.22 -4.45
C GLY A 127 -21.47 -18.03 -5.42
N SER A 128 -21.75 -17.50 -6.61
CA SER A 128 -22.57 -18.18 -7.62
C SER A 128 -21.79 -19.13 -8.52
N ASN A 129 -20.45 -19.06 -8.52
CA ASN A 129 -19.59 -19.86 -9.39
C ASN A 129 -19.66 -21.38 -9.10
N ARG A 130 -20.27 -21.78 -7.97
CA ARG A 130 -20.50 -23.18 -7.56
C ARG A 130 -21.98 -23.52 -7.41
N SER A 131 -22.86 -22.77 -8.05
CA SER A 131 -24.32 -22.95 -7.97
C SER A 131 -24.79 -24.37 -8.32
N GLY A 132 -24.14 -25.04 -9.28
CA GLY A 132 -24.47 -26.40 -9.70
C GLY A 132 -24.11 -27.50 -8.69
N ASP A 133 -23.22 -27.22 -7.73
CA ASP A 133 -22.76 -28.18 -6.72
C ASP A 133 -23.55 -28.05 -5.39
N LEU A 134 -24.46 -27.08 -5.29
CA LEU A 134 -25.20 -26.79 -4.07
C LEU A 134 -26.46 -27.66 -3.95
N LYS A 135 -26.71 -28.20 -2.74
CA LYS A 135 -27.95 -28.94 -2.42
C LYS A 135 -29.21 -28.08 -2.62
N ASP A 136 -29.13 -26.80 -2.24
CA ASP A 136 -30.20 -25.81 -2.45
C ASP A 136 -29.57 -24.46 -2.80
N ALA A 137 -29.44 -24.19 -4.10
CA ALA A 137 -28.83 -22.96 -4.60
C ALA A 137 -29.67 -21.71 -4.33
N GLN A 138 -31.01 -21.83 -4.37
CA GLN A 138 -31.92 -20.68 -4.21
C GLN A 138 -31.84 -20.07 -2.82
N LYS A 139 -31.65 -20.89 -1.79
CA LYS A 139 -31.47 -20.42 -0.42
C LYS A 139 -30.01 -20.08 -0.09
N SER A 140 -29.05 -20.89 -0.56
CA SER A 140 -27.66 -20.79 -0.10
C SER A 140 -26.91 -19.59 -0.69
N ILE A 141 -27.16 -19.26 -1.97
CA ILE A 141 -26.50 -18.14 -2.65
C ILE A 141 -26.82 -16.79 -1.95
N PRO A 142 -28.09 -16.38 -1.76
CA PRO A 142 -28.38 -15.07 -1.17
C PRO A 142 -27.88 -14.95 0.27
N ILE A 143 -28.05 -15.98 1.09
CA ILE A 143 -27.61 -15.96 2.49
C ILE A 143 -26.07 -15.90 2.57
N GLY A 144 -25.38 -16.72 1.79
CA GLY A 144 -23.91 -16.76 1.76
C GLY A 144 -23.31 -15.43 1.31
N THR A 145 -23.83 -14.85 0.23
CA THR A 145 -23.34 -13.58 -0.31
C THR A 145 -23.56 -12.42 0.67
N ILE A 146 -24.74 -12.29 1.28
CA ILE A 146 -25.03 -11.22 2.24
C ILE A 146 -24.12 -11.33 3.48
N LEU A 147 -23.97 -12.53 4.05
CA LEU A 147 -23.11 -12.74 5.21
C LEU A 147 -21.63 -12.48 4.90
N ALA A 148 -21.17 -12.87 3.72
CA ALA A 148 -19.80 -12.58 3.29
C ALA A 148 -19.55 -11.06 3.18
N ILE A 149 -20.47 -10.32 2.56
CA ILE A 149 -20.38 -8.85 2.44
C ILE A 149 -20.36 -8.18 3.81
N LEU A 150 -21.22 -8.60 4.74
CA LEU A 150 -21.24 -8.04 6.09
C LEU A 150 -19.93 -8.32 6.84
N THR A 151 -19.36 -9.51 6.66
CA THR A 151 -18.10 -9.90 7.30
C THR A 151 -16.93 -9.07 6.79
N THR A 152 -16.78 -8.92 5.47
CA THR A 152 -15.69 -8.12 4.89
C THR A 152 -15.85 -6.63 5.20
N SER A 153 -17.08 -6.12 5.16
CA SER A 153 -17.38 -4.73 5.53
C SER A 153 -17.01 -4.44 6.98
N PHE A 154 -17.32 -5.35 7.90
CA PHE A 154 -16.92 -5.22 9.30
C PHE A 154 -15.40 -5.17 9.46
N VAL A 155 -14.67 -6.09 8.81
CA VAL A 155 -13.20 -6.12 8.85
C VAL A 155 -12.58 -4.83 8.30
N TYR A 156 -13.09 -4.29 7.19
CA TYR A 156 -12.59 -3.04 6.63
C TYR A 156 -12.85 -1.86 7.56
N LEU A 157 -14.08 -1.69 8.04
CA LEU A 157 -14.45 -0.57 8.91
C LEU A 157 -13.70 -0.63 10.25
N SER A 158 -13.54 -1.81 10.84
CA SER A 158 -12.77 -1.96 12.08
C SER A 158 -11.29 -1.61 11.89
N ASN A 159 -10.68 -2.05 10.78
CA ASN A 159 -9.26 -1.80 10.51
C ASN A 159 -8.97 -0.32 10.24
N VAL A 160 -9.88 0.41 9.57
CA VAL A 160 -9.74 1.86 9.37
C VAL A 160 -9.60 2.59 10.72
N VAL A 161 -10.46 2.25 11.68
CA VAL A 161 -10.40 2.84 13.03
C VAL A 161 -9.14 2.43 13.78
N LEU A 162 -8.78 1.14 13.74
CA LEU A 162 -7.61 0.61 14.44
C LEU A 162 -6.29 1.19 13.92
N PHE A 163 -6.13 1.33 12.60
CA PHE A 163 -4.92 1.95 12.03
C PHE A 163 -4.79 3.41 12.42
N GLY A 164 -5.87 4.18 12.32
CA GLY A 164 -5.89 5.59 12.75
C GLY A 164 -5.61 5.77 14.24
N ALA A 165 -5.95 4.80 15.08
CA ALA A 165 -5.78 4.88 16.54
C ALA A 165 -4.47 4.30 17.07
N CYS A 166 -3.73 3.53 16.28
CA CYS A 166 -2.51 2.84 16.73
C CYS A 166 -1.23 3.37 16.07
N ILE A 167 -1.30 3.89 14.84
CA ILE A 167 -0.15 4.22 14.01
C ILE A 167 -0.01 5.73 13.86
N GLU A 168 1.23 6.21 13.91
CA GLU A 168 1.58 7.61 13.69
C GLU A 168 1.27 8.06 12.25
N GLY A 169 0.69 9.25 12.08
CA GLY A 169 0.17 9.72 10.79
C GLY A 169 1.22 9.82 9.67
N VAL A 170 2.47 10.18 10.00
CA VAL A 170 3.57 10.24 9.02
C VAL A 170 3.96 8.86 8.51
N VAL A 171 3.79 7.81 9.31
CA VAL A 171 4.06 6.43 8.92
C VAL A 171 2.93 5.90 8.02
N LEU A 172 1.67 6.25 8.31
CA LEU A 172 0.53 5.87 7.47
C LEU A 172 0.57 6.49 6.07
N ARG A 173 1.17 7.67 5.93
CA ARG A 173 1.28 8.39 4.65
C ARG A 173 2.46 7.92 3.80
N ASP A 174 3.34 7.09 4.35
CA ASP A 174 4.47 6.51 3.65
C ASP A 174 4.13 5.12 3.10
N LYS A 175 3.90 5.06 1.79
CA LYS A 175 3.51 3.84 1.08
C LYS A 175 4.55 2.72 1.16
N PHE A 176 5.85 3.06 1.09
CA PHE A 176 6.93 2.07 1.02
C PHE A 176 7.57 1.77 2.38
N GLY A 177 7.16 2.49 3.42
CA GLY A 177 7.67 2.31 4.78
C GLY A 177 9.13 2.74 4.93
N ASP A 178 9.57 3.73 4.14
CA ASP A 178 10.91 4.29 4.23
C ASP A 178 11.21 4.90 5.61
N ALA A 179 10.21 5.49 6.26
CA ALA A 179 10.28 5.95 7.64
C ALA A 179 10.50 4.80 8.65
N VAL A 180 10.22 3.55 8.29
CA VAL A 180 10.29 2.37 9.16
C VAL A 180 11.18 1.27 8.56
N HIS A 181 12.28 1.68 7.92
CA HIS A 181 13.29 0.79 7.34
C HIS A 181 12.74 -0.21 6.30
N ARG A 182 11.81 0.22 5.44
CA ARG A 182 11.13 -0.59 4.40
C ARG A 182 10.34 -1.79 4.91
N ASN A 183 9.91 -1.74 6.17
CA ASN A 183 8.91 -2.68 6.65
C ASN A 183 7.53 -2.26 6.18
N LEU A 184 6.65 -3.24 5.90
CA LEU A 184 5.25 -2.96 5.64
C LEU A 184 4.63 -2.30 6.89
N VAL A 185 4.01 -1.13 6.72
CA VAL A 185 3.36 -0.38 7.82
C VAL A 185 2.30 -1.22 8.54
N VAL A 186 1.55 -2.05 7.82
CA VAL A 186 0.61 -3.00 8.43
C VAL A 186 1.31 -4.16 9.12
N GLY A 187 2.49 -4.57 8.63
CA GLY A 187 3.28 -5.64 9.20
C GLY A 187 3.91 -5.25 10.54
N THR A 188 4.31 -3.99 10.71
CA THR A 188 4.90 -3.51 11.98
C THR A 188 3.91 -3.51 13.13
N LEU A 189 2.59 -3.49 12.86
CA LEU A 189 1.54 -3.66 13.87
C LEU A 189 1.27 -5.13 14.23
N SER A 190 1.68 -6.08 13.38
CA SER A 190 1.31 -7.49 13.53
C SER A 190 2.14 -8.22 14.59
N TRP A 191 1.47 -9.10 15.34
CA TRP A 191 2.11 -10.07 16.24
C TRP A 191 1.97 -11.47 15.63
N PRO A 192 2.99 -12.35 15.67
CA PRO A 192 4.28 -12.24 16.40
C PRO A 192 5.42 -11.55 15.65
N SER A 193 5.37 -11.44 14.32
CA SER A 193 6.40 -10.75 13.53
C SER A 193 5.85 -10.17 12.23
N PRO A 194 6.45 -9.09 11.70
CA PRO A 194 6.01 -8.47 10.43
C PRO A 194 6.00 -9.43 9.23
N TRP A 195 6.88 -10.44 9.27
CA TRP A 195 7.03 -11.44 8.21
C TRP A 195 5.78 -12.30 8.00
N VAL A 196 4.93 -12.46 9.02
CA VAL A 196 3.67 -13.19 8.89
C VAL A 196 2.78 -12.54 7.83
N ILE A 197 2.67 -11.21 7.86
CA ILE A 197 1.87 -10.47 6.88
C ILE A 197 2.55 -10.44 5.51
N VAL A 198 3.87 -10.29 5.47
CA VAL A 198 4.64 -10.31 4.20
C VAL A 198 4.43 -11.64 3.46
N ILE A 199 4.63 -12.77 4.14
CA ILE A 199 4.52 -14.10 3.52
C ILE A 199 3.06 -14.44 3.23
N GLY A 200 2.15 -14.15 4.16
CA GLY A 200 0.72 -14.44 4.00
C GLY A 200 0.07 -13.66 2.85
N SER A 201 0.36 -12.36 2.74
CA SER A 201 -0.17 -11.53 1.64
C SER A 201 0.41 -11.94 0.29
N PHE A 202 1.67 -12.38 0.22
CA PHE A 202 2.28 -12.89 -1.01
C PHE A 202 1.51 -14.10 -1.54
N PHE A 203 1.33 -15.15 -0.74
CA PHE A 203 0.62 -16.34 -1.18
C PHE A 203 -0.87 -16.09 -1.44
N SER A 204 -1.51 -15.24 -0.62
CA SER A 204 -2.90 -14.82 -0.85
C SER A 204 -3.07 -14.14 -2.21
N THR A 205 -2.16 -13.23 -2.57
CA THR A 205 -2.18 -12.50 -3.85
C THR A 205 -1.95 -13.44 -5.03
N CYS A 206 -0.96 -14.34 -4.94
CA CYS A 206 -0.73 -15.36 -5.97
C CYS A 206 -1.96 -16.26 -6.18
N GLY A 207 -2.61 -16.68 -5.09
CA GLY A 207 -3.84 -17.47 -5.15
C GLY A 207 -4.99 -16.75 -5.84
N ALA A 208 -5.22 -15.47 -5.51
CA ALA A 208 -6.23 -14.65 -6.17
C ALA A 208 -5.94 -14.43 -7.66
N GLY A 209 -4.66 -14.25 -8.03
CA GLY A 209 -4.21 -14.16 -9.41
C GLY A 209 -4.51 -15.44 -10.20
N LEU A 210 -4.17 -16.61 -9.64
CA LEU A 210 -4.46 -17.92 -10.27
C LEU A 210 -5.97 -18.18 -10.41
N GLN A 211 -6.76 -17.79 -9.41
CA GLN A 211 -8.22 -17.89 -9.48
C GLN A 211 -8.77 -17.04 -10.63
N SER A 212 -8.28 -15.81 -10.79
CA SER A 212 -8.71 -14.90 -11.86
C SER A 212 -8.29 -15.41 -13.24
N LEU A 213 -7.06 -15.90 -13.36
CA LEU A 213 -6.49 -16.45 -14.60
C LEU A 213 -7.22 -17.72 -15.07
N THR A 214 -7.76 -18.52 -14.15
CA THR A 214 -8.54 -19.73 -14.49
C THR A 214 -10.03 -19.47 -14.62
N GLY A 215 -10.57 -18.47 -13.92
CA GLY A 215 -11.98 -18.09 -13.94
C GLY A 215 -12.39 -17.36 -15.22
N ALA A 216 -11.64 -16.34 -15.62
CA ALA A 216 -11.97 -15.51 -16.79
C ALA A 216 -12.08 -16.30 -18.11
N PRO A 217 -11.16 -17.24 -18.44
CA PRO A 217 -11.28 -18.05 -19.65
C PRO A 217 -12.51 -18.95 -19.66
N ARG A 218 -12.90 -19.49 -18.51
CA ARG A 218 -14.08 -20.36 -18.37
C ARG A 218 -15.37 -19.58 -18.60
N LEU A 219 -15.45 -18.35 -18.08
CA LEU A 219 -16.57 -17.46 -18.33
C LEU A 219 -16.68 -17.11 -19.83
N LEU A 220 -15.55 -16.72 -20.46
CA LEU A 220 -15.52 -16.41 -21.88
C LEU A 220 -15.91 -17.62 -22.76
N GLN A 221 -15.44 -18.82 -22.38
CA GLN A 221 -15.80 -20.06 -23.08
C GLN A 221 -17.28 -20.39 -22.96
N ALA A 222 -17.91 -20.14 -21.81
CA ALA A 222 -19.35 -20.32 -21.63
C ALA A 222 -20.14 -19.38 -22.55
N ILE A 223 -19.78 -18.09 -22.58
CA ILE A 223 -20.41 -17.10 -23.46
C ILE A 223 -20.27 -17.47 -24.94
N ALA A 224 -19.10 -17.99 -25.34
CA ALA A 224 -18.86 -18.43 -26.72
C ALA A 224 -19.71 -19.66 -27.11
N LYS A 225 -20.06 -20.53 -26.15
CA LYS A 225 -20.90 -21.73 -26.39
C LYS A 225 -22.37 -21.39 -26.60
N ASP A 226 -22.86 -20.30 -26.00
CA ASP A 226 -24.24 -19.86 -26.15
C ASP A 226 -24.52 -19.23 -27.53
N ASN A 227 -23.50 -19.05 -28.39
CA ASN A 227 -23.60 -18.51 -29.76
C ASN A 227 -24.33 -17.14 -29.86
N ILE A 228 -24.41 -16.39 -28.77
CA ILE A 228 -25.03 -15.06 -28.73
C ILE A 228 -24.23 -14.06 -29.57
N ILE A 229 -22.90 -14.21 -29.56
CA ILE A 229 -21.96 -13.32 -30.23
C ILE A 229 -21.16 -14.12 -31.27
N PRO A 230 -21.46 -14.01 -32.57
CA PRO A 230 -20.89 -14.89 -33.60
C PRO A 230 -19.37 -14.83 -33.73
N PHE A 231 -18.74 -13.67 -33.48
CA PHE A 231 -17.28 -13.52 -33.59
C PHE A 231 -16.51 -14.17 -32.44
N LEU A 232 -17.15 -14.42 -31.29
CA LEU A 232 -16.51 -15.06 -30.14
C LEU A 232 -16.46 -16.60 -30.23
N ARG A 233 -17.05 -17.19 -31.29
CA ARG A 233 -17.17 -18.64 -31.46
C ARG A 233 -15.81 -19.37 -31.43
N VAL A 234 -14.74 -18.73 -31.89
CA VAL A 234 -13.37 -19.28 -31.84
C VAL A 234 -12.91 -19.60 -30.41
N PHE A 235 -13.37 -18.84 -29.43
CA PHE A 235 -13.01 -19.00 -28.01
C PHE A 235 -13.78 -20.14 -27.32
N GLY A 236 -14.79 -20.71 -27.97
CA GLY A 236 -15.55 -21.87 -27.47
C GLY A 236 -14.80 -23.19 -27.52
N HIS A 237 -13.60 -23.23 -28.13
CA HIS A 237 -12.78 -24.43 -28.24
C HIS A 237 -12.38 -24.99 -26.87
N SER A 238 -12.73 -26.24 -26.60
CA SER A 238 -12.38 -26.98 -25.37
C SER A 238 -11.48 -28.16 -25.71
N LYS A 239 -10.45 -28.43 -24.90
CA LYS A 239 -9.76 -29.72 -24.91
C LYS A 239 -10.68 -30.84 -24.38
N ALA A 240 -10.24 -32.10 -24.50
CA ALA A 240 -10.95 -33.26 -23.97
C ALA A 240 -11.33 -33.15 -22.48
N ASN A 241 -10.52 -32.41 -21.70
CA ASN A 241 -10.72 -32.19 -20.27
C ASN A 241 -11.63 -30.99 -19.94
N GLY A 242 -12.22 -30.34 -20.94
CA GLY A 242 -13.06 -29.14 -20.78
C GLY A 242 -12.29 -27.83 -20.65
N GLU A 243 -10.97 -27.85 -20.70
CA GLU A 243 -10.15 -26.64 -20.53
C GLU A 243 -10.17 -25.73 -21.78
N PRO A 244 -10.37 -24.41 -21.61
CA PRO A 244 -10.30 -23.44 -22.70
C PRO A 244 -8.85 -23.16 -23.14
N THR A 245 -8.55 -23.28 -24.43
CA THR A 245 -7.22 -22.96 -24.98
C THR A 245 -7.12 -21.52 -25.47
N TRP A 246 -7.95 -21.14 -26.44
CA TRP A 246 -7.89 -19.82 -27.07
C TRP A 246 -8.33 -18.70 -26.12
N ALA A 247 -9.34 -18.96 -25.29
CA ALA A 247 -9.78 -17.99 -24.28
C ALA A 247 -8.68 -17.73 -23.23
N LEU A 248 -7.91 -18.76 -22.85
CA LEU A 248 -6.77 -18.59 -21.94
C LEU A 248 -5.67 -17.73 -22.54
N LEU A 249 -5.36 -17.95 -23.83
CA LEU A 249 -4.37 -17.15 -24.55
C LEU A 249 -4.80 -15.68 -24.66
N LEU A 250 -6.09 -15.42 -24.93
CA LEU A 250 -6.64 -14.06 -24.94
C LEU A 250 -6.52 -13.40 -23.56
N THR A 251 -6.92 -14.09 -22.48
CA THR A 251 -6.82 -13.53 -21.13
C THR A 251 -5.38 -13.24 -20.74
N ALA A 252 -4.42 -14.09 -21.12
CA ALA A 252 -3.01 -13.85 -20.87
C ALA A 252 -2.52 -12.62 -21.66
N GLY A 253 -2.91 -12.47 -22.93
CA GLY A 253 -2.57 -11.31 -23.74
C GLY A 253 -3.13 -10.00 -23.20
N ILE A 254 -4.37 -9.99 -22.72
CA ILE A 254 -4.98 -8.80 -22.09
C ILE A 254 -4.33 -8.50 -20.74
N ALA A 255 -4.07 -9.52 -19.92
CA ALA A 255 -3.38 -9.33 -18.64
C ALA A 255 -1.97 -8.77 -18.82
N GLU A 256 -1.24 -9.19 -19.87
CA GLU A 256 0.08 -8.67 -20.21
C GLU A 256 0.04 -7.16 -20.50
N LEU A 257 -1.00 -6.66 -21.18
CA LEU A 257 -1.18 -5.22 -21.38
C LEU A 257 -1.29 -4.46 -20.04
N GLY A 258 -1.95 -5.06 -19.05
CA GLY A 258 -2.02 -4.51 -17.69
C GLY A 258 -0.68 -4.53 -16.96
N ILE A 259 0.13 -5.58 -17.15
CA ILE A 259 1.48 -5.70 -16.58
C ILE A 259 2.41 -4.61 -17.15
N LEU A 260 2.31 -4.31 -18.44
CA LEU A 260 3.11 -3.27 -19.10
C LEU A 260 2.88 -1.85 -18.55
N ILE A 261 1.73 -1.59 -17.89
CA ILE A 261 1.46 -0.30 -17.22
C ILE A 261 2.34 -0.11 -15.98
N ALA A 262 2.83 -1.20 -15.37
CA ALA A 262 3.82 -1.26 -14.27
C ALA A 262 3.45 -0.52 -12.95
N SER A 263 2.31 0.16 -12.86
CA SER A 263 1.82 0.83 -11.64
C SER A 263 0.45 0.31 -11.23
N LEU A 264 0.38 -0.25 -10.02
CA LEU A 264 -0.87 -0.78 -9.45
C LEU A 264 -1.92 0.33 -9.27
N ASP A 265 -1.49 1.53 -8.86
CA ASP A 265 -2.39 2.66 -8.60
C ASP A 265 -3.10 3.16 -9.87
N LEU A 266 -2.52 2.91 -11.06
CA LEU A 266 -3.13 3.21 -12.34
C LEU A 266 -4.05 2.08 -12.83
N VAL A 267 -3.71 0.83 -12.52
CA VAL A 267 -4.48 -0.35 -12.96
C VAL A 267 -5.76 -0.50 -12.13
N ALA A 268 -5.73 -0.21 -10.83
CA ALA A 268 -6.88 -0.38 -9.94
C ALA A 268 -8.14 0.41 -10.37
N PRO A 269 -8.05 1.71 -10.75
CA PRO A 269 -9.20 2.44 -11.28
C PRO A 269 -9.72 1.87 -12.60
N ILE A 270 -8.87 1.35 -13.48
CA ILE A 270 -9.29 0.76 -14.78
C ILE A 270 -10.21 -0.45 -14.55
N LEU A 271 -9.90 -1.27 -13.55
CA LEU A 271 -10.70 -2.45 -13.20
C LEU A 271 -11.99 -2.09 -12.45
N SER A 272 -12.08 -0.87 -11.93
CA SER A 272 -13.22 -0.38 -11.15
C SER A 272 -14.28 0.33 -11.99
N MET A 273 -13.97 0.64 -13.25
CA MET A 273 -14.88 1.23 -14.24
C MET A 273 -15.71 0.13 -14.93
#